data_AF-G4CRW1-F1
#
_entry.id   AF-G4CRW1-F1
#
_cell.length_a   1.000
_cell.length_b   1.000
_cell.length_c   1.000
_cell.angle_alpha   90.00
_cell.angle_beta   90.00
_cell.angle_gamma   90.00
#
_symmetry.space_group_name_H-M   'P 1'
#
loop_
_entity.id
_entity.type
_entity.pdbx_description
1 polymer ?
#
loop_
_entity_poly.entity_id
_entity_poly.type
_entity_poly.pdbx_seq_one_letter_code
_entity_poly.pdbx_strand_id
1 'polypeptide(L)'
;MNESMCKIKRAIDEVRAELGKVLSQKHLVAKKMVDESNRHEALSESLQAAVNSGRDDLAEAGIAEQMDIEARLPVLENTIADCAAQEKELESFIAALQAKKREMQQQL
;
A
#
# COMPACT_ATOMS: atom_id res chain seq x y z
N MET A 1 -31.48 22.95 7.46
CA MET A 1 -30.06 23.39 7.40
C MET A 1 -29.16 22.62 8.37
N ASN A 2 -29.55 22.46 9.65
CA ASN A 2 -28.80 21.65 10.62
C ASN A 2 -28.65 20.17 10.22
N GLU A 3 -29.69 19.52 9.68
CA GLU A 3 -29.59 18.13 9.22
C GLU A 3 -28.59 17.96 8.07
N SER A 4 -28.57 18.88 7.11
CA SER A 4 -27.64 18.84 5.98
C SER A 4 -26.18 19.01 6.44
N MET A 5 -25.92 19.89 7.42
CA MET A 5 -24.58 20.00 8.02
C MET A 5 -24.17 18.72 8.78
N CYS A 6 -25.10 18.07 9.49
CA CYS A 6 -24.82 16.80 10.16
C CYS A 6 -24.54 15.67 9.15
N LYS A 7 -25.25 15.62 8.03
CA LYS A 7 -24.98 14.66 6.94
C LYS A 7 -23.58 14.84 6.37
N ILE A 8 -23.14 16.07 6.11
CA ILE A 8 -21.79 16.34 5.60
C ILE A 8 -20.72 15.93 6.63
N LYS A 9 -20.93 16.21 7.92
CA LYS A 9 -20.00 15.76 8.97
C LYS A 9 -19.85 14.24 8.98
N ARG A 10 -20.96 13.49 8.93
CA ARG A 10 -20.94 12.02 8.86
C ARG A 10 -20.21 11.52 7.62
N ALA A 11 -20.49 12.10 6.45
CA ALA A 11 -19.78 11.74 5.22
C ALA A 11 -18.27 11.98 5.32
N ILE A 12 -17.84 13.10 5.94
CA ILE A 12 -16.41 13.36 6.19
C ILE A 12 -15.81 12.29 7.10
N ASP A 13 -16.51 11.90 8.16
CA ASP A 13 -16.02 10.89 9.11
C ASP A 13 -15.95 9.50 8.46
N GLU A 14 -16.91 9.13 7.60
CA GLU A 14 -16.91 7.90 6.81
C GLU A 14 -15.71 7.85 5.84
N VAL A 15 -15.49 8.93 5.07
CA VAL A 15 -14.34 9.00 4.12
C VAL A 15 -13.01 8.95 4.87
N ARG A 16 -12.91 9.55 6.06
CA ARG A 16 -11.72 9.43 6.93
C ARG A 16 -11.49 8.02 7.44
N ALA A 17 -12.54 7.30 7.80
CA ALA A 17 -12.43 5.91 8.23
C ALA A 17 -11.89 5.03 7.08
N GLU A 18 -12.38 5.22 5.86
CA GLU A 18 -11.86 4.53 4.68
C GLU A 18 -10.41 4.92 4.37
N LEU A 19 -10.05 6.20 4.47
CA LEU A 19 -8.67 6.65 4.31
C LEU A 19 -7.74 5.97 5.31
N GLY A 20 -8.15 5.82 6.57
CA GLY A 20 -7.38 5.09 7.58
C GLY A 20 -7.11 3.63 7.21
N LYS A 21 -8.09 2.94 6.60
CA LYS A 21 -7.92 1.57 6.11
C LYS A 21 -6.93 1.49 4.95
N VAL A 22 -7.04 2.40 3.98
CA VAL A 22 -6.13 2.47 2.82
C VAL A 22 -4.70 2.72 3.28
N LEU A 23 -4.47 3.65 4.21
CA LEU A 23 -3.16 3.92 4.78
C LEU A 23 -2.59 2.69 5.51
N SER A 24 -3.39 2.01 6.32
CA SER A 24 -2.98 0.79 7.01
C SER A 24 -2.59 -0.32 6.02
N GLN A 25 -3.39 -0.50 4.96
CA GLN A 25 -3.09 -1.47 3.91
C GLN A 25 -1.80 -1.12 3.17
N LYS A 26 -1.62 0.14 2.78
CA LYS A 26 -0.40 0.64 2.12
C LYS A 26 0.85 0.34 2.96
N HIS A 27 0.79 0.61 4.27
CA HIS A 27 1.90 0.31 5.17
C HIS A 27 2.19 -1.19 5.28
N LEU A 28 1.14 -2.02 5.37
CA LEU A 28 1.31 -3.47 5.43
C LEU A 28 1.97 -4.02 4.16
N VAL A 29 1.53 -3.55 2.99
CA VAL A 29 2.08 -3.98 1.70
C VAL A 29 3.51 -3.47 1.52
N ALA A 30 3.79 -2.22 1.88
CA ALA A 30 5.15 -1.67 1.86
C ALA A 30 6.10 -2.46 2.77
N LYS A 31 5.65 -2.86 3.96
CA LYS A 31 6.44 -3.73 4.83
C LYS A 31 6.72 -5.08 4.18
N LYS A 32 5.71 -5.72 3.60
CA LYS A 32 5.89 -7.00 2.87
C LYS A 32 6.88 -6.85 1.72
N MET A 33 6.84 -5.74 0.99
CA MET A 33 7.77 -5.47 -0.10
C MET A 33 9.22 -5.40 0.42
N VAL A 34 9.46 -4.69 1.52
CA VAL A 34 10.77 -4.65 2.17
C VAL A 34 11.21 -6.05 2.64
N ASP A 35 10.30 -6.83 3.23
CA ASP A 35 10.60 -8.19 3.69
C ASP A 35 10.98 -9.12 2.52
N GLU A 36 10.29 -9.03 1.39
CA GLU A 36 10.60 -9.79 0.17
C GLU A 36 11.94 -9.34 -0.46
N SER A 37 12.22 -8.04 -0.50
CA SER A 37 13.51 -7.50 -0.96
C SER A 37 14.67 -7.99 -0.08
N ASN A 38 14.53 -7.94 1.25
CA ASN A 38 15.56 -8.46 2.16
C ASN A 38 15.77 -9.97 1.98
N ARG A 39 14.69 -10.73 1.74
CA ARG A 39 14.77 -12.17 1.45
C ARG A 39 15.51 -12.43 0.14
N HIS A 40 15.24 -11.64 -0.90
CA HIS A 40 15.93 -11.73 -2.19
C HIS A 40 17.44 -11.51 -2.07
N GLU A 41 17.85 -10.48 -1.31
CA GLU A 41 19.27 -10.20 -1.03
C GLU A 41 19.94 -11.36 -0.30
N ALA A 42 19.31 -11.89 0.75
CA ALA A 42 19.84 -13.03 1.51
C ALA A 42 19.93 -14.33 0.67
N LEU A 43 18.96 -14.56 -0.22
CA LEU A 43 19.00 -15.67 -1.15
C LEU A 43 20.14 -15.52 -2.16
N SER A 44 20.38 -14.31 -2.66
CA SER A 44 21.46 -14.04 -3.61
C SER A 44 22.83 -14.41 -3.01
N GLU A 45 23.07 -14.08 -1.75
CA GLU A 45 24.30 -14.48 -1.04
C GLU A 45 24.41 -16.01 -0.89
N SER A 46 23.32 -16.66 -0.51
CA SER A 46 23.25 -18.12 -0.33
C SER A 46 23.44 -18.89 -1.64
N LEU A 47 22.87 -18.37 -2.73
CA LEU A 47 23.01 -18.89 -4.09
C LEU A 47 24.46 -18.84 -4.56
N GLN A 48 25.13 -17.70 -4.34
CA GLN A 48 26.53 -17.56 -4.72
C GLN A 48 27.42 -18.59 -3.99
N ALA A 49 27.13 -18.86 -2.71
CA ALA A 49 27.83 -19.90 -1.94
C ALA A 49 27.55 -21.32 -2.45
N ALA A 50 26.30 -21.62 -2.82
CA ALA A 50 25.90 -22.92 -3.38
C ALA A 50 26.61 -23.19 -4.73
N VAL A 51 26.62 -22.19 -5.62
CA VAL A 51 27.31 -22.26 -6.92
C VAL A 51 28.82 -22.49 -6.72
N ASN A 52 29.45 -21.73 -5.83
CA ASN A 52 30.88 -21.89 -5.54
C ASN A 52 31.23 -23.26 -4.95
N SER A 53 30.27 -23.91 -4.29
CA SER A 53 30.43 -25.23 -3.68
C SER A 53 30.04 -26.39 -4.62
N GLY A 54 29.64 -26.10 -5.87
CA GLY A 54 29.16 -27.10 -6.82
C GLY A 54 27.87 -27.80 -6.39
N ARG A 55 27.07 -27.13 -5.54
CA ARG A 55 25.78 -27.65 -5.04
C ARG A 55 24.65 -27.17 -5.93
N ASP A 56 24.59 -27.73 -7.12
CA ASP A 56 23.66 -27.33 -8.17
C ASP A 56 22.19 -27.51 -7.74
N ASP A 57 21.91 -28.51 -6.89
CA ASP A 57 20.59 -28.77 -6.31
C ASP A 57 20.07 -27.60 -5.46
N LEU A 58 20.93 -27.06 -4.59
CA LEU A 58 20.61 -25.88 -3.80
C LEU A 58 20.56 -24.61 -4.63
N ALA A 59 21.42 -24.50 -5.63
CA ALA A 59 21.44 -23.35 -6.53
C ALA A 59 20.12 -23.27 -7.34
N GLU A 60 19.65 -24.40 -7.87
CA GLU A 60 18.39 -24.47 -8.61
C GLU A 60 17.18 -24.12 -7.72
N ALA A 61 17.14 -24.67 -6.50
CA ALA A 61 16.09 -24.36 -5.54
C ALA A 61 16.06 -22.87 -5.15
N GLY A 62 17.23 -22.27 -4.91
CA GLY A 62 17.33 -20.84 -4.59
C GLY A 62 16.95 -19.94 -5.76
N ILE A 63 17.28 -20.31 -7.00
CA ILE A 63 16.90 -19.55 -8.20
C ILE A 63 15.39 -19.58 -8.39
N ALA A 64 14.75 -20.74 -8.20
CA ALA A 64 13.29 -20.84 -8.27
C ALA A 64 12.62 -19.93 -7.23
N GLU A 65 13.11 -19.92 -6.00
CA GLU A 65 12.60 -19.04 -4.95
C GLU A 65 12.86 -17.55 -5.26
N GLN A 66 14.03 -17.22 -5.80
CA GLN A 66 14.35 -15.85 -6.24
C GLN A 66 13.39 -15.37 -7.33
N MET A 67 13.10 -16.22 -8.34
CA MET A 67 12.13 -15.91 -9.39
C MET A 67 10.71 -15.72 -8.83
N ASP A 68 10.32 -16.53 -7.85
CA ASP A 68 9.01 -16.37 -7.18
C ASP A 68 8.93 -15.05 -6.40
N ILE A 69 10.03 -14.60 -5.78
CA ILE A 69 10.10 -13.28 -5.14
C ILE A 69 9.97 -12.17 -6.20
N GLU A 70 10.76 -12.24 -7.27
CA GLU A 70 10.78 -11.26 -8.35
C GLU A 70 9.43 -11.13 -9.05
N ALA A 71 8.67 -12.22 -9.19
CA ALA A 71 7.31 -12.20 -9.73
C ALA A 71 6.30 -11.51 -8.79
N ARG A 72 6.52 -11.56 -7.47
CA ARG A 72 5.63 -10.97 -6.46
C ARG A 72 5.89 -9.49 -6.23
N LEU A 73 7.13 -9.02 -6.35
CA LEU A 73 7.51 -7.61 -6.18
C LEU A 73 6.65 -6.63 -7.02
N PRO A 74 6.45 -6.81 -8.34
CA PRO A 74 5.65 -5.86 -9.14
C PRO A 74 4.17 -5.87 -8.72
N VAL A 75 3.65 -6.97 -8.19
CA VAL A 75 2.27 -7.02 -7.66
C VAL A 75 2.15 -6.17 -6.40
N LEU A 76 3.16 -6.24 -5.51
CA LEU A 76 3.21 -5.42 -4.30
C LEU A 76 3.39 -3.94 -4.64
N GLU A 77 4.26 -3.61 -5.61
CA GLU A 77 4.45 -2.24 -6.09
C GLU A 77 3.16 -1.64 -6.67
N ASN A 78 2.47 -2.38 -7.54
CA ASN A 78 1.18 -1.95 -8.09
C ASN A 78 0.14 -1.75 -6.99
N THR A 79 0.10 -2.64 -6.00
CA THR A 79 -0.82 -2.50 -4.86
C THR A 79 -0.53 -1.24 -4.06
N ILE A 80 0.75 -0.89 -3.84
CA ILE A 80 1.13 0.37 -3.17
C ILE A 80 0.73 1.59 -4.01
N ALA A 81 0.93 1.53 -5.33
CA ALA A 81 0.54 2.59 -6.25
C ALA A 81 -0.99 2.82 -6.23
N ASP A 82 -1.77 1.74 -6.25
CA ASP A 82 -3.23 1.79 -6.15
C ASP A 82 -3.69 2.39 -4.82
N CYS A 83 -3.08 1.96 -3.70
CA CYS A 83 -3.37 2.57 -2.39
C CYS A 83 -3.01 4.06 -2.35
N ALA A 84 -1.90 4.48 -2.98
CA ALA A 84 -1.52 5.88 -3.05
C ALA A 84 -2.47 6.71 -3.91
N ALA A 85 -3.00 6.14 -5.00
CA ALA A 85 -4.03 6.78 -5.81
C ALA A 85 -5.34 6.97 -5.01
N GLN A 86 -5.80 5.91 -4.33
CA GLN A 86 -6.99 5.96 -3.48
C GLN A 86 -6.84 6.94 -2.32
N GLU A 87 -5.67 6.99 -1.67
CA GLU A 87 -5.35 7.97 -0.63
C GLU A 87 -5.58 9.40 -1.13
N LYS A 88 -5.02 9.74 -2.30
CA LYS A 88 -5.16 11.07 -2.90
C LYS A 88 -6.62 11.41 -3.26
N GLU A 89 -7.38 10.44 -3.77
CA GLU A 89 -8.79 10.63 -4.09
C GLU A 89 -9.62 10.90 -2.83
N LEU A 90 -9.43 10.10 -1.77
CA LEU A 90 -10.14 10.26 -0.50
C LEU A 90 -9.80 11.59 0.18
N GLU A 91 -8.54 12.02 0.15
CA GLU A 91 -8.13 13.33 0.64
C GLU A 91 -8.80 14.47 -0.15
N SER A 92 -8.89 14.35 -1.47
CA SER A 92 -9.59 15.32 -2.32
C SER A 92 -11.08 15.39 -1.97
N PHE A 93 -11.73 14.25 -1.77
CA PHE A 93 -13.14 14.20 -1.33
C PHE A 93 -13.34 14.85 0.04
N ILE A 94 -12.45 14.61 1.01
CA ILE A 94 -12.50 15.26 2.31
C ILE A 94 -12.40 16.78 2.16
N ALA A 95 -11.46 17.27 1.35
CA ALA A 95 -11.28 18.70 1.10
C ALA A 95 -12.53 19.33 0.47
N ALA A 96 -13.15 18.67 -0.53
CA ALA A 96 -14.37 19.13 -1.16
C ALA A 96 -15.56 19.18 -0.19
N LEU A 97 -15.75 18.14 0.63
CA LEU A 97 -16.81 18.09 1.64
C LEU A 97 -16.62 19.16 2.72
N GLN A 98 -15.37 19.42 3.13
CA GLN A 98 -15.05 20.48 4.08
C GLN A 98 -15.31 21.87 3.50
N ALA A 99 -14.96 22.12 2.24
CA ALA A 99 -15.29 23.36 1.55
C ALA A 99 -16.81 23.56 1.52
N LYS A 100 -17.57 22.52 1.14
CA LYS A 100 -19.03 22.59 1.09
C LYS A 100 -19.65 22.89 2.44
N LYS A 101 -19.13 22.27 3.51
CA LYS A 101 -19.54 22.54 4.88
C LYS A 101 -19.32 24.03 5.24
N ARG A 102 -18.16 24.60 4.90
CA ARG A 102 -17.84 26.01 5.20
C ARG A 102 -18.77 26.97 4.46
N GLU A 103 -19.04 26.73 3.18
CA GLU A 103 -20.01 27.51 2.41
C GLU A 103 -21.39 27.54 3.10
N MET A 104 -21.89 26.37 3.51
CA MET A 104 -23.18 26.26 4.19
C MET A 104 -23.22 26.96 5.55
N GLN A 105 -22.09 27.00 6.26
CA GLN A 105 -21.96 27.73 7.53
C GLN A 105 -21.94 29.25 7.34
N GLN A 106 -21.47 29.74 6.19
CA GLN A 106 -21.44 31.18 5.87
C GLN A 106 -22.79 31.70 5.35
N GLN A 107 -23.64 30.80 4.83
CA GLN A 107 -25.00 31.10 4.38
C GLN A 107 -26.04 31.07 5.51
N LEU A 108 -25.62 30.77 6.74
CA LEU A 108 -26.40 30.67 7.97
C LEU A 108 -26.22 31.92 8.82
#